data_AF-A0A379FI78-F1
#
_entry.id   AF-A0A379FI78-F1
#
_cell.length_a   1.000
_cell.length_b   1.000
_cell.length_c   1.000
_cell.angle_alpha   90.00
_cell.angle_beta   90.00
_cell.angle_gamma   90.00
#
_symmetry.space_group_name_H-M   'P 1'
#
loop_
_entity.id
_entity.type
_entity.pdbx_description
1 polymer ?
#
loop_
_entity_poly.entity_id
_entity_poly.type
_entity_poly.pdbx_seq_one_letter_code
_entity_poly.pdbx_strand_id
1 'polypeptide(L)'
;MIKLGIVMDPISSIKIKKDTSFAMLLEAQRRGWEIHYMEMNDLYLNQGEARAHTRLLSVEENPEKWFEFGQEQDIALGSLDTILMRKDPHSIPNLSMLPIFLNVLKIWGL
;
A
#
# COMPACT_ATOMS: atom_id res chain seq x y z
N MET A 1 -3.71 -16.71 -2.80
CA MET A 1 -2.74 -15.97 -1.97
C MET A 1 -3.29 -14.57 -1.83
N ILE A 2 -3.31 -14.00 -0.62
CA ILE A 2 -3.88 -12.67 -0.38
C ILE A 2 -2.89 -11.60 -0.83
N LYS A 3 -3.37 -10.60 -1.57
CA LYS A 3 -2.62 -9.42 -2.03
C LYS A 3 -3.02 -8.20 -1.22
N LEU A 4 -2.10 -7.72 -0.40
CA LEU A 4 -2.24 -6.52 0.41
C LEU A 4 -1.57 -5.34 -0.28
N GLY A 5 -2.33 -4.33 -0.65
CA GLY A 5 -1.79 -3.00 -0.93
C GLY A 5 -1.51 -2.23 0.34
N ILE A 6 -0.42 -1.48 0.42
CA ILE A 6 -0.22 -0.46 1.44
C ILE A 6 0.11 0.87 0.79
N VAL A 7 -0.63 1.90 1.19
CA VAL A 7 -0.37 3.29 0.81
C VAL A 7 0.15 4.01 2.04
N MET A 8 1.42 4.41 2.02
CA MET A 8 2.07 5.06 3.16
C MET A 8 3.11 6.08 2.72
N ASP A 9 3.61 6.87 3.68
CA ASP A 9 4.81 7.69 3.48
C ASP A 9 6.05 6.80 3.23
N PRO A 10 7.17 7.35 2.74
CA PRO A 10 8.36 6.56 2.38
C PRO A 10 8.79 5.59 3.48
N ILE A 11 8.77 4.28 3.18
CA ILE A 11 9.13 3.22 4.14
C ILE A 11 10.60 3.33 4.61
N SER A 12 11.45 4.00 3.83
CA SER A 12 12.83 4.33 4.20
C SER A 12 12.94 5.32 5.38
N SER A 13 11.86 6.02 5.71
CA SER A 13 11.85 7.05 6.77
C SER A 13 11.28 6.58 8.11
N ILE A 14 10.76 5.34 8.18
CA ILE A 14 10.06 4.86 9.36
C ILE A 14 11.01 4.46 10.49
N LYS A 15 10.53 4.59 11.74
CA LYS A 15 11.21 4.04 12.92
C LYS A 15 10.56 2.71 13.30
N ILE A 16 11.10 1.60 12.81
CA ILE A 16 10.49 0.25 12.92
C ILE A 16 10.00 -0.12 14.33
N LYS A 17 10.73 0.25 15.40
CA LYS A 17 10.35 -0.07 16.79
C LYS A 17 9.11 0.65 17.31
N LYS A 18 8.65 1.70 16.62
CA LYS A 18 7.51 2.54 17.03
C LYS A 18 6.41 2.58 15.97
N ASP A 19 6.62 1.93 14.83
CA ASP A 19 5.71 2.01 13.69
C ASP A 19 4.74 0.83 13.67
N THR A 20 3.47 1.10 13.93
CA THR A 20 2.41 0.08 13.90
C THR A 20 2.14 -0.46 12.51
N SER A 21 2.42 0.33 11.46
CA SER A 21 2.31 -0.13 10.07
C SER A 21 3.33 -1.22 9.78
N PHE A 22 4.56 -1.05 10.27
CA PHE A 22 5.61 -2.06 10.11
C PHE A 22 5.25 -3.40 10.75
N ALA A 23 4.69 -3.36 11.97
CA ALA A 23 4.20 -4.57 12.65
C ALA A 23 3.11 -5.29 11.85
N MET A 24 2.22 -4.54 11.19
CA MET A 24 1.19 -5.13 10.31
C MET A 24 1.80 -5.79 9.07
N LEU A 25 2.82 -5.17 8.47
CA LEU A 25 3.53 -5.73 7.31
C LEU A 25 4.26 -7.04 7.67
N LEU A 26 4.93 -7.08 8.81
CA LEU A 26 5.57 -8.30 9.32
C LEU A 26 4.55 -9.44 9.48
N GLU A 27 3.39 -9.15 10.08
CA GLU A 27 2.34 -10.15 10.28
C GLU A 27 1.69 -10.59 8.95
N ALA A 28 1.48 -9.68 8.00
CA ALA A 28 0.98 -10.00 6.66
C ALA A 28 1.95 -10.94 5.94
N GLN A 29 3.25 -10.63 5.95
CA GLN A 29 4.29 -11.49 5.36
C GLN A 29 4.36 -12.85 6.07
N ARG A 30 4.26 -12.89 7.41
CA ARG A 30 4.23 -14.14 8.19
C ARG A 30 3.05 -15.04 7.82
N ARG A 31 1.92 -14.45 7.38
CA ARG A 31 0.74 -15.17 6.86
C ARG A 31 0.88 -15.59 5.38
N GLY A 32 2.01 -15.29 4.74
CA GLY A 32 2.26 -15.57 3.33
C GLY A 32 1.47 -14.66 2.39
N TRP A 33 1.16 -13.43 2.80
CA TRP A 33 0.51 -12.45 1.93
C TRP A 33 1.55 -11.78 1.03
N GLU A 34 1.16 -11.48 -0.20
CA GLU A 34 1.94 -10.68 -1.13
C GLU A 34 1.67 -9.20 -0.85
N ILE A 35 2.74 -8.43 -0.60
CA ILE A 35 2.62 -7.03 -0.20
C ILE A 35 3.01 -6.13 -1.37
N HIS A 36 2.07 -5.28 -1.78
CA HIS A 36 2.26 -4.24 -2.79
C HIS A 36 2.42 -2.88 -2.11
N TYR A 37 3.62 -2.34 -2.18
CA TYR A 37 3.94 -1.01 -1.66
C TYR A 37 3.63 0.08 -2.67
N MET A 38 2.98 1.14 -2.19
CA MET A 38 2.62 2.33 -2.95
C MET A 38 2.79 3.58 -2.08
N GLU A 39 3.19 4.68 -2.70
CA GLU A 39 3.07 6.02 -2.16
C GLU A 39 1.85 6.73 -2.77
N MET A 40 1.46 7.89 -2.21
CA MET A 40 0.30 8.62 -2.72
C MET A 40 0.43 9.03 -4.20
N ASN A 41 1.65 9.36 -4.63
CA ASN A 41 1.93 9.77 -6.00
C ASN A 41 1.89 8.61 -7.00
N ASP A 42 1.90 7.38 -6.50
CA ASP A 42 1.83 6.18 -7.35
C ASP A 42 0.38 5.86 -7.74
N LEU A 43 -0.61 6.44 -7.05
CA LEU A 43 -2.03 6.22 -7.30
C LEU A 43 -2.53 7.15 -8.41
N TYR A 44 -3.25 6.60 -9.38
CA TYR A 44 -3.79 7.39 -10.49
C TYR A 44 -5.07 6.78 -11.07
N LEU A 45 -5.75 7.57 -11.90
CA LEU A 45 -6.89 7.12 -12.70
C LEU A 45 -6.50 7.01 -14.16
N ASN A 46 -6.78 5.86 -14.75
CA ASN A 46 -6.64 5.64 -16.18
C ASN A 46 -8.02 5.29 -16.76
N GLN A 47 -8.58 6.17 -17.58
CA GLN A 47 -9.90 5.94 -18.22
C GLN A 47 -11.02 5.53 -17.25
N GLY A 48 -10.98 6.04 -16.01
CA GLY A 48 -11.96 5.72 -14.97
C GLY A 48 -11.63 4.47 -14.13
N GLU A 49 -10.58 3.73 -14.47
CA GLU A 49 -10.04 2.65 -13.66
C GLU A 49 -8.99 3.19 -12.67
N ALA A 50 -9.14 2.85 -11.38
CA ALA A 50 -8.16 3.18 -10.36
C ALA A 50 -6.97 2.22 -10.44
N ARG A 51 -5.77 2.77 -10.66
CA ARG A 51 -4.53 2.03 -10.87
C ARG A 51 -3.42 2.55 -9.97
N ALA A 52 -2.36 1.76 -9.84
CA ALA A 52 -1.15 2.17 -9.16
C ALA A 52 0.12 1.54 -9.73
N HIS A 53 1.21 2.31 -9.66
CA HIS A 53 2.56 1.78 -9.74
C HIS A 53 2.92 1.18 -8.39
N THR A 54 3.21 -0.12 -8.34
CA THR A 54 3.47 -0.83 -7.08
C THR A 54 4.81 -1.52 -7.13
N ARG A 55 5.45 -1.62 -5.97
CA ARG A 55 6.65 -2.44 -5.77
C ARG A 55 6.31 -3.58 -4.84
N LEU A 56 6.71 -4.80 -5.18
CA LEU A 56 6.63 -5.91 -4.22
C LEU A 56 7.51 -5.57 -3.02
N LEU A 57 6.97 -5.75 -1.82
CA LEU A 57 7.64 -5.39 -0.59
C LEU A 57 7.92 -6.63 0.25
N SER A 58 9.18 -6.80 0.62
CA SER A 58 9.59 -7.69 1.70
C SER A 58 10.05 -6.87 2.89
N VAL A 59 9.68 -7.28 4.09
CA VAL A 59 10.08 -6.62 5.34
C VAL A 59 10.76 -7.59 6.30
N GLU A 60 11.70 -7.08 7.08
CA GLU A 60 12.45 -7.86 8.07
C GLU A 60 12.67 -7.04 9.33
N GLU A 61 12.64 -7.65 10.52
CA GLU A 61 12.93 -6.96 11.78
C GLU A 61 14.44 -6.72 11.97
N ASN A 62 15.05 -6.02 11.00
CA ASN A 62 16.46 -5.69 10.95
C ASN A 62 16.65 -4.16 10.87
N PRO A 63 17.21 -3.51 11.90
CA PRO A 63 17.43 -2.06 11.92
C PRO A 63 18.36 -1.52 10.82
N GLU A 64 19.16 -2.35 10.16
CA GLU A 64 20.06 -1.94 9.08
C GLU A 64 19.42 -2.14 7.70
N LYS A 65 18.49 -3.10 7.57
CA LYS A 65 17.80 -3.44 6.34
C LYS A 65 16.39 -3.96 6.64
N TRP A 66 15.47 -3.06 6.93
CA TRP A 66 14.11 -3.44 7.35
C TRP A 66 13.13 -3.65 6.19
N PHE A 67 13.53 -3.34 4.96
CA PHE A 67 12.71 -3.51 3.78
C PHE A 67 13.56 -3.81 2.54
N GLU A 68 12.94 -4.46 1.57
CA GLU A 68 13.49 -4.69 0.24
C GLU A 68 12.37 -4.58 -0.79
N PHE A 69 12.63 -3.85 -1.87
CA PHE A 69 11.74 -3.77 -3.01
C PHE A 69 12.10 -4.85 -4.03
N GLY A 70 11.10 -5.64 -4.41
CA GLY A 70 11.17 -6.56 -5.53
C GLY A 70 10.69 -5.91 -6.81
N GLN A 71 9.96 -6.69 -7.62
CA GLN A 71 9.46 -6.26 -8.91
C GLN A 71 8.52 -5.04 -8.82
N GLU A 72 8.75 -4.08 -9.71
CA GLU A 72 7.84 -2.98 -9.97
C GLU A 72 6.80 -3.39 -11.03
N GLN A 73 5.55 -3.00 -10.81
CA GLN A 73 4.42 -3.39 -11.65
C GLN A 73 3.32 -2.35 -11.62
N ASP A 74 2.64 -2.18 -12.75
CA ASP A 74 1.45 -1.36 -12.87
C ASP A 74 0.19 -2.24 -12.81
N ILE A 75 -0.65 -2.03 -11.79
CA ILE A 75 -1.82 -2.87 -11.55
C ILE A 75 -3.09 -2.04 -11.34
N ALA A 76 -4.24 -2.64 -11.63
CA ALA A 76 -5.52 -2.11 -11.19
C ALA A 76 -5.67 -2.33 -9.67
N LEU A 77 -6.11 -1.31 -8.93
CA LEU A 77 -6.30 -1.41 -7.48
C LEU A 77 -7.34 -2.48 -7.11
N GLY A 78 -8.33 -2.72 -7.98
CA GLY A 78 -9.32 -3.79 -7.80
C GLY A 78 -8.77 -5.21 -7.93
N SER A 79 -7.49 -5.38 -8.31
CA SER A 79 -6.81 -6.69 -8.30
C SER A 79 -6.22 -7.06 -6.94
N LEU A 80 -6.22 -6.13 -5.99
CA LEU A 80 -5.79 -6.33 -4.61
C LEU A 80 -6.98 -6.80 -3.77
N ASP A 81 -6.75 -7.71 -2.84
CA ASP A 81 -7.80 -8.20 -1.93
C ASP A 81 -8.10 -7.17 -0.83
N THR A 82 -7.09 -6.39 -0.44
CA THR A 82 -7.23 -5.32 0.55
C THR A 82 -6.17 -4.24 0.36
N ILE A 83 -6.49 -2.99 0.72
CA ILE A 83 -5.54 -1.87 0.66
C ILE A 83 -5.51 -1.17 2.01
N LEU A 84 -4.37 -1.10 2.69
CA LEU A 84 -4.20 -0.34 3.91
C LEU A 84 -3.74 1.09 3.61
N MET A 85 -4.61 2.07 3.84
CA MET A 85 -4.27 3.50 3.79
C MET A 85 -3.68 3.95 5.13
N ARG A 86 -2.36 4.16 5.20
CA ARG A 86 -1.64 4.67 6.39
C ARG A 86 -1.33 6.16 6.32
N LYS A 87 -1.71 6.82 5.22
CA LYS A 87 -1.75 8.26 5.10
C LYS A 87 -3.16 8.76 5.42
N ASP A 88 -3.26 9.89 6.12
CA ASP A 88 -4.54 10.42 6.59
C ASP A 88 -5.47 10.76 5.39
N PRO A 89 -6.70 10.21 5.32
CA PRO A 89 -7.66 10.52 4.25
C PRO A 89 -7.96 12.01 4.09
N HIS A 90 -7.82 12.83 5.14
CA HIS A 90 -8.06 14.28 5.05
C HIS A 90 -7.02 15.00 4.18
N SER A 91 -5.89 14.35 3.88
CA SER A 91 -4.85 14.87 3.00
C SER A 91 -5.08 14.57 1.51
N ILE A 92 -6.28 14.08 1.14
CA ILE A 92 -6.70 13.95 -0.26
C ILE A 92 -6.62 15.33 -0.95
N PRO A 93 -5.68 15.54 -1.89
CA PRO A 93 -5.41 16.88 -2.41
C PRO A 93 -6.50 17.43 -3.34
N ASN A 94 -7.38 16.59 -3.90
CA ASN A 94 -8.41 17.02 -4.84
C ASN A 94 -9.55 15.99 -5.10
N LEU A 95 -10.65 16.46 -5.68
CA LEU A 95 -11.81 15.64 -6.10
C LEU A 95 -11.45 14.53 -7.10
N SER A 96 -10.36 14.66 -7.87
CA SER A 96 -9.95 13.61 -8.82
C SER A 96 -9.46 12.33 -8.14
N MET A 97 -9.10 12.34 -6.85
CA MET A 97 -8.79 11.10 -6.12
C MET A 97 -10.01 10.43 -5.48
N LEU A 98 -11.20 11.05 -5.54
CA LEU A 98 -12.41 10.48 -4.97
C LEU A 98 -12.75 9.09 -5.55
N PRO A 99 -12.61 8.82 -6.86
CA PRO A 99 -12.87 7.47 -7.39
C PRO A 99 -11.88 6.42 -6.85
N ILE A 100 -10.63 6.80 -6.59
CA ILE A 100 -9.63 5.92 -5.97
C ILE A 100 -10.04 5.62 -4.53
N PHE A 101 -10.41 6.64 -3.76
CA PHE A 101 -10.86 6.47 -2.38
C PHE A 101 -12.12 5.59 -2.28
N LEU A 102 -13.10 5.80 -3.15
CA LEU A 102 -14.29 4.95 -3.22
C LEU A 102 -13.94 3.50 -3.60
N ASN A 103 -12.92 3.27 -4.42
CA ASN A 103 -12.45 1.92 -4.73
C ASN A 103 -11.85 1.23 -3.49
N VAL A 104 -11.04 1.95 -2.73
CA VAL A 104 -10.50 1.46 -1.45
C VAL A 104 -11.63 1.12 -0.46
N LEU A 105 -12.65 1.97 -0.33
CA LEU A 105 -13.80 1.67 0.53
C LEU A 105 -14.55 0.40 0.07
N LYS A 106 -14.77 0.23 -1.23
CA LYS A 106 -15.38 -1.00 -1.79
C LYS A 106 -14.57 -2.24 -1.45
N ILE A 107 -13.24 -2.16 -1.54
CA ILE A 107 -12.34 -3.26 -1.19
C ILE A 107 -12.47 -3.63 0.29
N TRP A 108 -12.73 -2.65 1.17
CA TRP A 108 -13.00 -2.89 2.59
C TRP A 108 -14.43 -3.34 2.90
N GLY A 109 -15.32 -3.42 1.90
CA GLY A 109 -16.73 -3.76 2.09
C GLY A 109 -17.54 -2.66 2.78
N LEU A 110 -17.12 -1.40 2.66
CA LEU A 110 -17.79 -0.21 3.22
C LEU A 110 -18.60 0.56 2.16
#